data_AF-A0A7Y3NH55-F1
#
_entry.id   AF-A0A7Y3NH55-F1
#
_cell.length_a   1.000
_cell.length_b   1.000
_cell.length_c   1.000
_cell.angle_alpha   90.00
_cell.angle_beta   90.00
_cell.angle_gamma   90.00
#
_symmetry.space_group_name_H-M   'P 1'
#
loop_
_entity.id
_entity.type
_entity.pdbx_description
1 polymer ?
#
loop_
_entity_poly.entity_id
_entity_poly.type
_entity_poly.pdbx_seq_one_letter_code
_entity_poly.pdbx_strand_id
1 'polypeptide(L)'
;MPCEHAAPTLPVSPPARVWPLYRLTLLLALAGGLQPHLAIAAGSAQPAASASAPATTARYDVRIEAPDALRALLTQYLDIERWRSFTDITPEQLRALTAKVPKQAADLLAAEGYFSPQIRVELDAAAQPPVVAVQVQPGMATRVSGLDLQVNGPDGQPDASLAARLRHDWPLTDGQVFRSAAWETAKSNALLTLLTQRYPAAHIVQSQARVDPKRHSAALRLVLDTGPGYSFGPVQVEGLKLYPETIVQRLAPFQPGQPYTQAKLLEYQQLLQGSRYFRTATVAAPLAEAQGTTLPVQVRVVEYKPQKLGLGAGYSSNTGARTQVDYENLNILGRAWRFTSALKLETLLQSLSAGLAFPRVANGSRYSLSADAQHANIQGLTTRSLILGGQRQRLDGPIETVLSLQYITERQDVAGYGSTTAQALMPNYSWTRRRLDNPIDPSSGSLVNAQIGAGSKAILSDQNFIRLVLRGVQYIPLGTRNQLILRGEVGSVFSPSANGIPQQELFRAGGIGSVRGYSYQSLGVPEGDAIVGGRALLTASAEAVHWLTPQWGASVFYDRGDAANSFGALKTVAGYGIGARWRSPAGIISIDLAYGQAIQAYRLQFNAGVSF
;
A
#
# COMPACT_ATOMS: atom_id res chain seq x y z
N MET A 1 -71.16 -22.02 2.70
CA MET A 1 -71.85 -23.28 3.04
C MET A 1 -71.24 -24.39 2.20
N PRO A 2 -70.82 -25.55 2.77
CA PRO A 2 -70.59 -25.92 4.18
C PRO A 2 -69.06 -25.96 4.51
N CYS A 3 -68.56 -25.67 5.73
CA CYS A 3 -68.71 -26.34 7.04
C CYS A 3 -68.12 -27.78 7.02
N GLU A 4 -67.29 -28.28 7.96
CA GLU A 4 -67.18 -28.02 9.41
C GLU A 4 -65.94 -28.73 10.03
N HIS A 5 -65.29 -28.09 11.02
CA HIS A 5 -64.86 -28.59 12.37
C HIS A 5 -63.91 -29.82 12.50
N ALA A 6 -62.97 -29.96 13.44
CA ALA A 6 -62.53 -29.23 14.64
C ALA A 6 -61.12 -29.69 15.09
N ALA A 7 -60.49 -28.91 16.00
CA ALA A 7 -59.22 -29.09 16.73
C ALA A 7 -59.29 -30.20 17.83
N PRO A 8 -58.34 -30.42 18.81
CA PRO A 8 -57.21 -29.58 19.30
C PRO A 8 -55.91 -30.29 19.83
N THR A 9 -54.89 -29.49 20.19
CA THR A 9 -54.08 -29.48 21.45
C THR A 9 -52.60 -29.06 21.27
N LEU A 10 -52.15 -28.13 22.14
CA LEU A 10 -50.81 -27.51 22.32
C LEU A 10 -50.09 -28.18 23.53
N PRO A 11 -48.93 -27.73 24.07
CA PRO A 11 -47.70 -27.09 23.53
C PRO A 11 -46.39 -27.71 24.09
N VAL A 12 -45.19 -27.43 23.51
CA VAL A 12 -43.91 -27.37 24.29
C VAL A 12 -42.93 -26.36 23.64
N SER A 13 -42.27 -25.56 24.48
CA SER A 13 -41.06 -24.74 24.23
C SER A 13 -40.12 -24.90 25.45
N PRO A 14 -38.93 -24.26 25.51
CA PRO A 14 -37.69 -24.34 24.72
C PRO A 14 -36.50 -24.80 25.63
N PRO A 15 -35.20 -24.52 25.37
CA PRO A 15 -34.63 -23.19 25.70
C PRO A 15 -33.45 -22.69 24.82
N ALA A 16 -33.12 -21.42 25.08
CA ALA A 16 -32.16 -20.54 24.44
C ALA A 16 -30.67 -20.90 24.63
N ARG A 17 -29.80 -20.39 23.74
CA ARG A 17 -28.36 -20.26 23.98
C ARG A 17 -27.88 -18.83 23.69
N VAL A 18 -27.32 -18.25 24.74
CA VAL A 18 -26.71 -16.93 24.85
C VAL A 18 -25.25 -17.03 24.42
N TRP A 19 -24.75 -16.06 23.63
CA TRP A 19 -23.32 -15.88 23.34
C TRP A 19 -22.70 -14.91 24.36
N PRO A 20 -21.59 -15.26 25.04
CA PRO A 20 -20.93 -14.33 25.94
C PRO A 20 -19.83 -13.52 25.24
N LEU A 21 -19.77 -12.25 25.63
CA LEU A 21 -18.71 -11.28 25.42
C LEU A 21 -17.44 -11.69 26.16
N TYR A 22 -16.27 -11.58 25.51
CA TYR A 22 -14.98 -11.57 26.20
C TYR A 22 -14.45 -10.14 26.34
N ARG A 23 -14.50 -9.62 27.57
CA ARG A 23 -13.64 -8.54 28.07
C ARG A 23 -12.41 -9.20 28.70
N LEU A 24 -11.20 -8.76 28.37
CA LEU A 24 -9.99 -9.15 29.09
C LEU A 24 -9.33 -7.88 29.66
N THR A 25 -9.26 -7.81 30.99
CA THR A 25 -8.48 -6.80 31.72
C THR A 25 -7.93 -7.43 33.01
N LEU A 26 -6.64 -7.17 33.25
CA LEU A 26 -5.86 -7.14 34.51
C LEU A 26 -5.38 -8.42 35.23
N LEU A 27 -4.03 -8.56 35.26
CA LEU A 27 -3.11 -8.55 36.44
C LEU A 27 -3.55 -9.17 37.78
N LEU A 28 -2.78 -10.14 38.31
CA LEU A 28 -1.87 -10.05 39.50
C LEU A 28 -1.49 -11.43 40.10
N ALA A 29 -0.18 -11.71 40.12
CA ALA A 29 0.71 -12.20 41.18
C ALA A 29 0.29 -13.17 42.33
N LEU A 30 1.28 -14.03 42.65
CA LEU A 30 1.76 -14.56 43.97
C LEU A 30 1.35 -15.96 44.49
N ALA A 31 2.35 -16.85 44.42
CA ALA A 31 3.05 -17.57 45.50
C ALA A 31 2.44 -18.77 46.27
N GLY A 32 3.33 -19.76 46.49
CA GLY A 32 3.26 -20.86 47.48
C GLY A 32 2.72 -22.17 46.90
N GLY A 33 3.42 -23.30 46.79
CA GLY A 33 4.53 -23.86 47.56
C GLY A 33 4.04 -25.13 48.26
N LEU A 34 4.59 -26.31 47.93
CA LEU A 34 4.90 -27.45 48.82
C LEU A 34 5.26 -28.72 48.02
N GLN A 35 5.97 -29.61 48.71
CA GLN A 35 7.03 -30.49 48.26
C GLN A 35 6.61 -31.94 47.90
N PRO A 36 7.55 -32.75 47.35
CA PRO A 36 7.31 -34.12 46.89
C PRO A 36 7.69 -35.18 47.93
N HIS A 37 7.20 -36.41 47.73
CA HIS A 37 7.74 -37.61 48.36
C HIS A 37 7.98 -38.67 47.28
N LEU A 38 9.21 -39.18 47.19
CA LEU A 38 9.46 -40.62 47.15
C LEU A 38 10.94 -40.91 47.39
N ALA A 39 11.14 -41.80 48.37
CA ALA A 39 12.40 -42.22 48.95
C ALA A 39 13.00 -43.40 48.19
N ILE A 40 14.34 -43.50 48.19
CA ILE A 40 15.06 -44.79 48.15
C ILE A 40 16.25 -44.71 49.11
N ALA A 41 16.42 -45.81 49.83
CA ALA A 41 17.28 -46.03 50.98
C ALA A 41 18.77 -46.20 50.66
N ALA A 42 19.55 -46.10 51.75
CA ALA A 42 20.99 -45.99 51.83
C ALA A 42 21.78 -47.30 51.59
N GLY A 43 22.99 -47.15 51.06
CA GLY A 43 24.10 -48.10 51.16
C GLY A 43 25.38 -47.34 51.53
N SER A 44 25.99 -47.74 52.64
CA SER A 44 27.15 -47.11 53.28
C SER A 44 28.49 -47.49 52.63
N ALA A 45 29.35 -46.50 52.36
CA ALA A 45 30.80 -46.65 52.33
C ALA A 45 31.48 -45.31 52.69
N GLN A 46 32.40 -45.35 53.65
CA GLN A 46 33.20 -44.24 54.18
C GLN A 46 34.58 -44.18 53.46
N PRO A 47 35.44 -43.16 53.68
CA PRO A 47 35.76 -42.14 52.70
C PRO A 47 37.18 -42.27 52.12
N ALA A 48 37.37 -41.86 50.86
CA ALA A 48 38.68 -41.46 50.36
C ALA A 48 38.74 -39.93 50.33
N ALA A 49 39.54 -39.36 51.22
CA ALA A 49 39.83 -37.94 51.26
C ALA A 49 40.59 -37.54 49.99
N SER A 50 39.91 -36.87 49.07
CA SER A 50 40.52 -35.97 48.10
C SER A 50 40.05 -34.57 48.45
N ALA A 51 40.95 -33.79 49.06
CA ALA A 51 40.73 -32.38 49.33
C ALA A 51 40.49 -31.63 48.01
N SER A 52 39.23 -31.32 47.69
CA SER A 52 38.91 -30.25 46.75
C SER A 52 38.78 -28.95 47.53
N ALA A 53 39.76 -28.08 47.35
CA ALA A 53 39.70 -26.69 47.80
C ALA A 53 38.42 -26.01 47.24
N PRO A 54 37.86 -25.00 47.94
CA PRO A 54 36.72 -24.25 47.40
C PRO A 54 37.12 -23.65 46.06
N ALA A 55 36.36 -23.95 45.00
CA ALA A 55 36.54 -23.33 43.70
C ALA A 55 36.15 -21.85 43.82
N THR A 56 37.16 -20.99 43.98
CA THR A 56 36.99 -19.54 44.03
C THR A 56 36.44 -19.07 42.69
N THR A 57 35.16 -18.68 42.66
CA THR A 57 34.53 -18.07 41.48
C THR A 57 35.21 -16.74 41.16
N ALA A 58 35.84 -16.63 39.98
CA ALA A 58 36.52 -15.41 39.58
C ALA A 58 35.58 -14.48 38.80
N ARG A 59 34.97 -13.50 39.49
CA ARG A 59 34.52 -12.27 38.80
C ARG A 59 35.78 -11.52 38.36
N TYR A 60 35.86 -11.10 37.10
CA TYR A 60 36.98 -10.35 36.54
C TYR A 60 36.49 -9.10 35.80
N ASP A 61 37.39 -8.13 35.61
CA ASP A 61 37.16 -6.92 34.81
C ASP A 61 38.03 -6.95 33.55
N VAL A 62 37.57 -6.31 32.48
CA VAL A 62 38.29 -6.21 31.20
C VAL A 62 38.47 -4.73 30.89
N ARG A 63 39.70 -4.33 30.63
CA ARG A 63 40.05 -2.97 30.23
C ARG A 63 40.66 -2.99 28.84
N ILE A 64 39.97 -2.38 27.88
CA ILE A 64 40.40 -2.33 26.49
C ILE A 64 40.87 -0.91 26.15
N GLU A 65 42.17 -0.77 25.91
CA GLU A 65 42.80 0.45 25.42
C GLU A 65 43.02 0.34 23.91
N ALA A 66 42.15 0.97 23.14
CA ALA A 66 42.18 1.00 21.68
C ALA A 66 41.50 2.29 21.17
N PRO A 67 41.74 2.71 19.91
CA PRO A 67 40.97 3.80 19.29
C PRO A 67 39.46 3.52 19.33
N ASP A 68 38.65 4.58 19.51
CA ASP A 68 37.22 4.46 19.84
C ASP A 68 36.43 3.50 18.92
N ALA A 69 36.68 3.57 17.60
CA ALA A 69 36.01 2.73 16.61
C ALA A 69 36.34 1.23 16.77
N LEU A 70 37.58 0.89 17.13
CA LEU A 70 38.01 -0.50 17.33
C LEU A 70 37.69 -1.00 18.73
N ARG A 71 37.68 -0.11 19.73
CA ARG A 71 37.27 -0.46 21.10
C ARG A 71 35.85 -0.99 21.12
N ALA A 72 34.91 -0.33 20.44
CA ALA A 72 33.53 -0.79 20.35
C ALA A 72 33.42 -2.20 19.74
N LEU A 73 34.15 -2.47 18.66
CA LEU A 73 34.20 -3.79 18.02
C LEU A 73 34.75 -4.85 18.97
N LEU A 74 35.87 -4.58 19.64
CA LEU A 74 36.50 -5.52 20.56
C LEU A 74 35.62 -5.80 21.78
N THR A 75 34.99 -4.77 22.36
CA THR A 75 34.06 -4.94 23.48
C THR A 75 32.85 -5.80 23.10
N GLN A 76 32.39 -5.70 21.86
CA GLN A 76 31.22 -6.46 21.39
C GLN A 76 31.53 -7.93 21.06
N TYR A 77 32.69 -8.21 20.46
CA TYR A 77 32.97 -9.51 19.83
C TYR A 77 34.11 -10.32 20.47
N LEU A 78 34.89 -9.77 21.41
CA LEU A 78 35.87 -10.58 22.14
C LEU A 78 35.16 -11.56 23.07
N ASP A 79 35.57 -12.83 23.03
CA ASP A 79 34.99 -13.85 23.90
C ASP A 79 35.18 -13.48 25.37
N ILE A 80 36.31 -12.88 25.75
CA ILE A 80 36.57 -12.50 27.14
C ILE A 80 35.56 -11.49 27.70
N GLU A 81 34.92 -10.68 26.87
CA GLU A 81 33.82 -9.78 27.26
C GLU A 81 32.48 -10.53 27.32
N ARG A 82 32.21 -11.42 26.36
CA ARG A 82 31.02 -12.27 26.35
C ARG A 82 30.94 -13.18 27.58
N TRP A 83 32.09 -13.73 27.99
CA TRP A 83 32.21 -14.63 29.13
C TRP A 83 32.11 -13.94 30.50
N ARG A 84 32.15 -12.61 30.55
CA ARG A 84 32.00 -11.80 31.78
C ARG A 84 30.64 -11.99 32.48
N SER A 85 29.63 -12.44 31.72
CA SER A 85 28.27 -12.71 32.21
C SER A 85 28.12 -14.06 32.94
N PHE A 86 29.13 -14.94 32.88
CA PHE A 86 29.12 -16.25 33.53
C PHE A 86 29.74 -16.15 34.93
N THR A 87 29.08 -16.70 35.95
CA THR A 87 29.48 -16.56 37.36
C THR A 87 30.54 -17.57 37.83
N ASP A 88 30.80 -18.62 37.05
CA ASP A 88 31.51 -19.82 37.51
C ASP A 88 32.82 -20.08 36.73
N ILE A 89 33.54 -19.01 36.35
CA ILE A 89 34.84 -19.13 35.66
C ILE A 89 35.95 -19.43 36.69
N THR A 90 36.66 -20.53 36.46
CA THR A 90 37.86 -20.89 37.23
C THR A 90 39.07 -20.04 36.80
N PRO A 91 40.06 -19.82 37.68
CA PRO A 91 41.30 -19.11 37.33
C PRO A 91 42.05 -19.72 36.12
N GLU A 92 41.97 -21.03 35.93
CA GLU A 92 42.59 -21.75 34.80
C GLU A 92 41.86 -21.48 33.48
N GLN A 93 40.52 -21.46 33.51
CA GLN A 93 39.71 -21.06 32.35
C GLN A 93 39.93 -19.59 32.00
N LEU A 94 40.06 -18.70 33.00
CA LEU A 94 40.37 -17.29 32.76
C LEU A 94 41.72 -17.14 32.04
N ARG A 95 42.78 -17.82 32.49
CA ARG A 95 44.08 -17.82 31.80
C ARG A 95 43.97 -18.36 30.36
N ALA A 96 43.21 -19.42 30.16
CA ALA A 96 43.00 -20.01 28.83
C ALA A 96 42.22 -19.07 27.89
N LEU A 97 41.25 -18.32 28.41
CA LEU A 97 40.53 -17.27 27.67
C LEU A 97 41.47 -16.11 27.33
N THR A 98 42.22 -15.59 28.31
CA THR A 98 43.20 -14.51 28.11
C THR A 98 44.24 -14.87 27.05
N ALA A 99 44.73 -16.12 27.03
CA ALA A 99 45.72 -16.58 26.03
C ALA A 99 45.18 -16.56 24.59
N LYS A 100 43.87 -16.59 24.38
CA LYS A 100 43.23 -16.52 23.05
C LYS A 100 42.99 -15.09 22.58
N VAL A 101 42.94 -14.12 23.50
CA VAL A 101 42.61 -12.71 23.20
C VAL A 101 43.51 -12.12 22.11
N PRO A 102 44.85 -12.29 22.10
CA PRO A 102 45.69 -11.70 21.07
C PRO A 102 45.30 -12.12 19.65
N LYS A 103 45.00 -13.42 19.46
CA LYS A 103 44.60 -13.95 18.16
C LYS A 103 43.20 -13.46 17.76
N GLN A 104 42.23 -13.49 18.69
CA GLN A 104 40.87 -13.02 18.42
C GLN A 104 40.82 -11.54 18.09
N ALA A 105 41.55 -10.71 18.85
CA ALA A 105 41.68 -9.29 18.57
C ALA A 105 42.34 -9.07 17.21
N ALA A 106 43.39 -9.82 16.86
CA ALA A 106 44.04 -9.73 15.54
C ALA A 106 43.08 -10.09 14.39
N ASP A 107 42.28 -11.15 14.54
CA ASP A 107 41.30 -11.57 13.53
C ASP A 107 40.19 -10.52 13.33
N LEU A 108 39.70 -9.93 14.43
CA LEU A 108 38.71 -8.83 14.40
C LEU A 108 39.29 -7.56 13.75
N LEU A 109 40.53 -7.20 14.09
CA LEU A 109 41.22 -6.07 13.50
C LEU A 109 41.52 -6.28 12.01
N ALA A 110 41.87 -7.51 11.62
CA ALA A 110 42.07 -7.87 10.22
C ALA A 110 40.80 -7.69 9.39
N ALA A 111 39.63 -7.99 9.94
CA ALA A 111 38.34 -7.74 9.27
C ALA A 111 38.08 -6.24 9.01
N GLU A 112 38.60 -5.37 9.87
CA GLU A 112 38.57 -3.90 9.74
C GLU A 112 39.74 -3.30 8.94
N GLY A 113 40.64 -4.14 8.43
CA GLY A 113 41.74 -3.70 7.57
C GLY A 113 43.10 -3.60 8.26
N TYR A 114 43.23 -4.03 9.51
CA TYR A 114 44.48 -3.93 10.28
C TYR A 114 45.14 -5.31 10.43
N PHE A 115 46.11 -5.61 9.57
CA PHE A 115 46.75 -6.94 9.47
C PHE A 115 48.09 -7.05 10.18
N SER A 116 48.63 -5.93 10.68
CA SER A 116 49.87 -5.89 11.46
C SER A 116 49.68 -5.18 12.81
N PRO A 117 48.66 -5.51 13.62
CA PRO A 117 48.45 -4.85 14.90
C PRO A 117 49.46 -5.31 15.95
N GLN A 118 49.82 -4.42 16.88
CA GLN A 118 50.52 -4.79 18.10
C GLN A 118 49.49 -4.92 19.22
N ILE A 119 49.35 -6.14 19.74
CA ILE A 119 48.38 -6.47 20.77
C ILE A 119 49.13 -6.99 22.00
N ARG A 120 49.00 -6.30 23.12
CA ARG A 120 49.53 -6.72 24.42
C ARG A 120 48.37 -7.05 25.34
N VAL A 121 48.46 -8.20 25.99
CA VAL A 121 47.43 -8.67 26.91
C VAL A 121 48.11 -9.08 28.20
N GLU A 122 47.69 -8.49 29.30
CA GLU A 122 48.20 -8.77 30.64
C GLU A 122 47.04 -9.14 31.56
N LEU A 123 47.20 -10.20 32.34
CA LEU A 123 46.27 -10.60 33.38
C LEU A 123 46.88 -10.24 34.73
N ASP A 124 46.30 -9.25 35.41
CA ASP A 124 46.59 -8.97 36.81
C ASP A 124 45.69 -9.84 37.68
N ALA A 125 46.23 -11.00 38.07
CA ALA A 125 45.55 -11.95 38.95
C ALA A 125 45.58 -11.53 40.44
N ALA A 126 46.37 -10.51 40.80
CA ALA A 126 46.49 -10.02 42.18
C ALA A 126 45.44 -8.94 42.50
N ALA A 127 44.93 -8.25 41.49
CA ALA A 127 43.78 -7.35 41.62
C ALA A 127 42.51 -8.07 42.09
N GLN A 128 41.68 -7.38 42.87
CA GLN A 128 40.36 -7.87 43.32
C GLN A 128 39.25 -6.93 42.84
N PRO A 129 38.43 -7.32 41.84
CA PRO A 129 38.52 -8.55 41.03
C PRO A 129 39.74 -8.55 40.08
N PRO A 130 40.23 -9.73 39.61
CA PRO A 130 41.27 -9.82 38.59
C PRO A 130 40.97 -8.98 37.35
N VAL A 131 41.99 -8.33 36.78
CA VAL A 131 41.82 -7.42 35.64
C VAL A 131 42.58 -7.94 34.43
N VAL A 132 41.92 -8.02 33.27
CA VAL A 132 42.58 -8.29 31.99
C VAL A 132 42.71 -6.99 31.22
N ALA A 133 43.94 -6.51 31.09
CA ALA A 133 44.28 -5.32 30.31
C ALA A 133 44.63 -5.72 28.88
N VAL A 134 43.88 -5.21 27.91
CA VAL A 134 44.07 -5.44 26.47
C VAL A 134 44.46 -4.11 25.82
N GLN A 135 45.73 -3.97 25.47
CA GLN A 135 46.25 -2.80 24.76
C GLN A 135 46.41 -3.12 23.28
N VAL A 136 45.76 -2.32 22.43
CA VAL A 136 45.73 -2.54 20.99
C VAL A 136 46.23 -1.30 20.26
N GLN A 137 47.35 -1.46 19.56
CA GLN A 137 47.83 -0.50 18.58
C GLN A 137 47.59 -1.08 17.18
N PRO A 138 46.61 -0.57 16.43
CA PRO A 138 46.18 -1.20 15.18
C PRO A 138 47.21 -1.12 14.05
N GLY A 139 48.15 -0.18 14.11
CA GLY A 139 49.13 0.05 13.04
C GLY A 139 48.52 0.73 11.81
N MET A 140 49.23 0.65 10.68
CA MET A 140 48.74 1.19 9.41
C MET A 140 47.65 0.29 8.81
N ALA A 141 46.55 0.91 8.39
CA ALA A 141 45.47 0.21 7.69
C ALA A 141 45.93 -0.27 6.31
N THR A 142 45.60 -1.52 6.00
CA THR A 142 45.79 -2.11 4.68
C THR A 142 44.88 -1.42 3.66
N ARG A 143 45.46 -0.97 2.55
CA ARG A 143 44.75 -0.30 1.47
C ARG A 143 44.60 -1.20 0.25
N VAL A 144 43.49 -1.09 -0.45
CA VAL A 144 43.28 -1.77 -1.74
C VAL A 144 44.31 -1.22 -2.73
N SER A 145 45.05 -2.11 -3.40
CA SER A 145 46.05 -1.74 -4.42
C SER A 145 45.58 -2.02 -5.85
N GLY A 146 44.38 -2.58 -6.02
CA GLY A 146 43.80 -2.88 -7.32
C GLY A 146 42.77 -4.02 -7.30
N LEU A 147 41.98 -4.08 -8.37
CA LEU A 147 40.97 -5.10 -8.63
C LEU A 147 41.17 -5.76 -10.00
N ASP A 148 41.59 -7.02 -9.98
CA ASP A 148 41.52 -7.96 -11.10
C ASP A 148 40.10 -8.56 -11.16
N LEU A 149 39.20 -7.86 -11.86
CA LEU A 149 37.83 -8.31 -12.12
C LEU A 149 37.74 -8.90 -13.53
N GLN A 150 37.44 -10.19 -13.59
CA GLN A 150 37.20 -10.93 -14.82
C GLN A 150 35.78 -11.47 -14.82
N VAL A 151 35.13 -11.40 -15.97
CA VAL A 151 33.78 -11.93 -16.16
C VAL A 151 33.80 -12.80 -17.40
N ASN A 152 33.54 -14.09 -17.24
CA ASN A 152 33.37 -15.02 -18.35
C ASN A 152 31.94 -14.88 -18.88
N GLY A 153 31.81 -14.50 -20.14
CA GLY A 153 30.57 -14.35 -20.86
C GLY A 153 29.90 -15.70 -21.18
N PRO A 154 28.78 -15.68 -21.90
CA PRO A 154 27.97 -16.87 -22.17
C PRO A 154 28.65 -17.97 -22.99
N ASP A 155 29.68 -17.59 -23.74
CA ASP A 155 30.56 -18.48 -24.52
C ASP A 155 31.74 -19.01 -23.69
N GLY A 156 31.80 -18.68 -22.39
CA GLY A 156 32.89 -19.00 -21.49
C GLY A 156 34.14 -18.15 -21.69
N GLN A 157 34.12 -17.16 -22.59
CA GLN A 157 35.26 -16.28 -22.87
C GLN A 157 35.19 -14.98 -22.05
N PRO A 158 36.32 -14.31 -21.79
CA PRO A 158 36.31 -13.04 -21.07
C PRO A 158 35.49 -11.94 -21.77
N ASP A 159 34.44 -11.43 -21.10
CA ASP A 159 33.62 -10.30 -21.56
C ASP A 159 34.09 -8.99 -20.88
N ALA A 160 34.95 -8.27 -21.58
CA ALA A 160 35.50 -6.99 -21.12
C ALA A 160 34.42 -5.91 -20.91
N SER A 161 33.32 -5.95 -21.69
CA SER A 161 32.24 -4.96 -21.59
C SER A 161 31.42 -5.13 -20.32
N LEU A 162 31.17 -6.38 -19.93
CA LEU A 162 30.46 -6.71 -18.71
C LEU A 162 31.34 -6.48 -17.47
N ALA A 163 32.62 -6.84 -17.56
CA ALA A 163 33.60 -6.53 -16.53
C ALA A 163 33.75 -5.01 -16.31
N ALA A 164 33.78 -4.21 -17.38
CA ALA A 164 33.85 -2.75 -17.27
C ALA A 164 32.61 -2.15 -16.60
N ARG A 165 31.40 -2.66 -16.91
CA ARG A 165 30.15 -2.24 -16.27
C ARG A 165 30.15 -2.55 -14.77
N LEU A 166 30.51 -3.78 -14.38
CA LEU A 166 30.59 -4.15 -12.96
C LEU A 166 31.70 -3.39 -12.21
N ARG A 167 32.80 -3.03 -12.89
CA ARG A 167 33.88 -2.23 -12.32
C ARG A 167 33.46 -0.77 -12.07
N HIS A 168 32.58 -0.21 -12.91
CA HIS A 168 32.13 1.18 -12.77
C HIS A 168 31.48 1.46 -11.41
N ASP A 169 30.61 0.54 -10.97
CA ASP A 169 29.88 0.66 -9.70
C ASP A 169 30.60 -0.03 -8.52
N TRP A 170 31.88 -0.43 -8.71
CA TRP A 170 32.62 -1.19 -7.71
C TRP A 170 33.05 -0.29 -6.53
N PRO A 171 32.65 -0.59 -5.28
CA PRO A 171 32.83 0.33 -4.16
C PRO A 171 34.28 0.41 -3.65
N LEU A 172 35.07 -0.67 -3.79
CA LEU A 172 36.45 -0.74 -3.29
C LEU A 172 37.44 -0.26 -4.35
N THR A 173 37.62 1.06 -4.45
CA THR A 173 38.57 1.68 -5.37
C THR A 173 40.01 1.61 -4.85
N ASP A 174 40.97 1.84 -5.74
CA ASP A 174 42.38 1.92 -5.38
C ASP A 174 42.63 2.97 -4.26
N GLY A 175 43.49 2.63 -3.31
CA GLY A 175 43.83 3.46 -2.15
C GLY A 175 42.85 3.44 -0.97
N GLN A 176 41.64 2.87 -1.12
CA GLN A 176 40.67 2.75 -0.01
C GLN A 176 41.14 1.75 1.05
N VAL A 177 40.69 1.93 2.30
CA VAL A 177 40.94 0.93 3.36
C VAL A 177 40.20 -0.36 3.04
N PHE A 178 40.92 -1.47 3.03
CA PHE A 178 40.32 -2.78 2.81
C PHE A 178 39.54 -3.22 4.06
N ARG A 179 38.28 -3.61 3.87
CA ARG A 179 37.45 -4.24 4.91
C ARG A 179 36.81 -5.51 4.37
N SER A 180 36.80 -6.58 5.17
CA SER A 180 36.23 -7.86 4.74
C SER A 180 34.74 -7.77 4.46
N ALA A 181 33.97 -7.04 5.29
CA ALA A 181 32.53 -6.85 5.07
C ALA A 181 32.23 -6.10 3.76
N ALA A 182 33.05 -5.11 3.41
CA ALA A 182 32.91 -4.37 2.15
C ALA A 182 33.23 -5.25 0.94
N TRP A 183 34.23 -6.13 1.05
CA TRP A 183 34.56 -7.11 0.00
C TRP A 183 33.44 -8.12 -0.23
N GLU A 184 32.87 -8.70 0.83
CA GLU A 184 31.73 -9.63 0.71
C GLU A 184 30.49 -8.97 0.11
N THR A 185 30.20 -7.73 0.52
CA THR A 185 29.09 -6.94 -0.01
C THR A 185 29.30 -6.63 -1.50
N ALA A 186 30.50 -6.20 -1.89
CA ALA A 186 30.83 -5.89 -3.28
C ALA A 186 30.69 -7.10 -4.21
N LYS A 187 31.22 -8.26 -3.79
CA LYS A 187 31.05 -9.53 -4.54
C LYS A 187 29.60 -9.93 -4.69
N SER A 188 28.84 -9.88 -3.60
CA SER A 188 27.42 -10.26 -3.59
C SER A 188 26.60 -9.35 -4.50
N ASN A 189 26.86 -8.05 -4.49
CA ASN A 189 26.21 -7.08 -5.36
C ASN A 189 26.56 -7.32 -6.84
N ALA A 190 27.83 -7.55 -7.15
CA ALA A 190 28.26 -7.84 -8.52
C ALA A 190 27.59 -9.12 -9.07
N LEU A 191 27.51 -10.17 -8.25
CA LEU A 191 26.81 -11.40 -8.60
C LEU A 191 25.30 -11.15 -8.79
N LEU A 192 24.66 -10.41 -7.87
CA LEU A 192 23.23 -10.10 -7.94
C LEU A 192 22.87 -9.29 -9.19
N THR A 193 23.73 -8.38 -9.63
CA THR A 193 23.55 -7.63 -10.89
C THR A 193 23.46 -8.56 -12.09
N LEU A 194 24.20 -9.67 -12.11
CA LEU A 194 24.13 -10.68 -13.17
C LEU A 194 22.87 -11.55 -13.04
N LEU A 195 22.60 -12.05 -11.84
CA LEU A 195 21.46 -12.94 -11.54
C LEU A 195 20.10 -12.31 -11.81
N THR A 196 19.99 -10.98 -11.67
CA THR A 196 18.74 -10.24 -11.89
C THR A 196 18.47 -9.87 -13.35
N GLN A 197 19.48 -10.03 -14.21
CA GLN A 197 19.43 -9.79 -15.65
C GLN A 197 19.35 -11.13 -16.40
N ARG A 198 19.72 -11.16 -17.69
CA ARG A 198 19.68 -12.36 -18.56
C ARG A 198 20.55 -13.54 -18.11
N TYR A 199 21.23 -13.48 -16.96
CA TYR A 199 22.20 -14.48 -16.50
C TYR A 199 21.82 -15.08 -15.12
N PRO A 200 20.64 -15.71 -14.98
CA PRO A 200 20.20 -16.29 -13.71
C PRO A 200 21.07 -17.45 -13.19
N ALA A 201 21.94 -18.03 -14.03
CA ALA A 201 22.89 -19.09 -13.66
C ALA A 201 24.28 -18.57 -13.28
N ALA A 202 24.46 -17.25 -13.18
CA ALA A 202 25.75 -16.66 -12.85
C ALA A 202 26.27 -17.12 -11.47
N HIS A 203 27.57 -17.30 -11.34
CA HIS A 203 28.21 -17.71 -10.10
C HIS A 203 29.65 -17.19 -9.99
N ILE A 204 30.21 -17.25 -8.78
CA ILE A 204 31.60 -16.87 -8.52
C ILE A 204 32.48 -18.11 -8.76
N VAL A 205 33.41 -18.01 -9.70
CA VAL A 205 34.43 -19.05 -9.97
C VAL A 205 35.62 -18.89 -9.02
N GLN A 206 36.05 -17.66 -8.80
CA GLN A 206 37.20 -17.35 -7.95
C GLN A 206 36.99 -16.05 -7.18
N SER A 207 37.29 -16.04 -5.88
CA SER A 207 37.29 -14.85 -5.03
C SER A 207 38.52 -14.89 -4.12
N GLN A 208 39.45 -13.97 -4.28
CA GLN A 208 40.65 -13.88 -3.44
C GLN A 208 40.98 -12.42 -3.09
N ALA A 209 41.27 -12.18 -1.81
CA ALA A 209 41.90 -10.94 -1.34
C ALA A 209 43.30 -11.29 -0.81
N ARG A 210 44.35 -10.88 -1.53
CA ARG A 210 45.74 -11.14 -1.15
C ARG A 210 46.28 -9.94 -0.40
N VAL A 211 46.51 -10.11 0.90
CA VAL A 211 47.02 -9.06 1.77
C VAL A 211 48.53 -9.20 1.95
N ASP A 212 49.26 -8.10 1.79
CA ASP A 212 50.68 -7.97 2.13
C ASP A 212 50.80 -7.10 3.39
N PRO A 213 51.02 -7.70 4.57
CA PRO A 213 51.08 -6.98 5.84
C PRO A 213 52.28 -6.04 5.97
N LYS A 214 53.34 -6.23 5.16
CA LYS A 214 54.53 -5.36 5.16
C LYS A 214 54.31 -4.12 4.30
N ARG A 215 53.62 -4.27 3.18
CA ARG A 215 53.28 -3.16 2.27
C ARG A 215 51.97 -2.46 2.63
N HIS A 216 51.22 -2.98 3.60
CA HIS A 216 49.89 -2.52 3.96
C HIS A 216 48.98 -2.43 2.72
N SER A 217 49.04 -3.44 1.85
CA SER A 217 48.29 -3.49 0.60
C SER A 217 47.45 -4.75 0.45
N ALA A 218 46.30 -4.64 -0.20
CA ALA A 218 45.39 -5.72 -0.55
C ALA A 218 45.13 -5.74 -2.06
N ALA A 219 45.58 -6.79 -2.74
CA ALA A 219 45.25 -7.04 -4.13
C ALA A 219 44.01 -7.94 -4.23
N LEU A 220 42.97 -7.45 -4.90
CA LEU A 220 41.69 -8.14 -5.01
C LEU A 220 41.57 -8.83 -6.38
N ARG A 221 41.06 -10.07 -6.38
CA ARG A 221 40.74 -10.82 -7.59
C ARG A 221 39.36 -11.45 -7.48
N LEU A 222 38.51 -11.17 -8.47
CA LEU A 222 37.18 -11.75 -8.62
C LEU A 222 37.02 -12.27 -10.05
N VAL A 223 36.68 -13.54 -10.18
CA VAL A 223 36.30 -14.17 -11.45
C VAL A 223 34.85 -14.63 -11.35
N LEU A 224 34.00 -14.05 -12.18
CA LEU A 224 32.58 -14.38 -12.31
C LEU A 224 32.37 -15.17 -13.60
N ASP A 225 31.46 -16.12 -13.59
CA ASP A 225 30.94 -16.77 -14.79
C ASP A 225 29.45 -16.45 -14.89
N THR A 226 29.04 -15.94 -16.05
CA THR A 226 27.65 -15.59 -16.32
C THR A 226 26.77 -16.79 -16.61
N GLY A 227 27.35 -17.90 -17.07
CA GLY A 227 26.63 -18.97 -17.73
C GLY A 227 25.89 -18.50 -19.00
N PRO A 228 25.04 -19.34 -19.59
CA PRO A 228 24.30 -18.96 -20.78
C PRO A 228 23.31 -17.80 -20.50
N GLY A 229 23.05 -17.00 -21.53
CA GLY A 229 21.99 -16.01 -21.48
C GLY A 229 20.62 -16.67 -21.67
N TYR A 230 19.70 -16.48 -20.73
CA TYR A 230 18.37 -17.08 -20.79
C TYR A 230 17.30 -16.12 -21.33
N SER A 231 16.30 -16.69 -21.99
CA SER A 231 15.08 -16.03 -22.43
C SER A 231 13.85 -16.66 -21.78
N PHE A 232 12.77 -15.89 -21.67
CA PHE A 232 11.48 -16.40 -21.20
C PHE A 232 10.91 -17.44 -22.17
N GLY A 233 10.42 -18.54 -21.62
CA GLY A 233 9.70 -19.59 -22.33
C GLY A 233 8.19 -19.47 -22.20
N PRO A 234 7.45 -20.55 -22.47
CA PRO A 234 6.01 -20.58 -22.27
C PRO A 234 5.65 -20.45 -20.79
N VAL A 235 4.50 -19.83 -20.53
CA VAL A 235 3.92 -19.76 -19.18
C VAL A 235 3.17 -21.05 -18.91
N GLN A 236 3.50 -21.71 -17.80
CA GLN A 236 2.86 -22.93 -17.32
C GLN A 236 2.05 -22.60 -16.07
N VAL A 237 0.75 -22.86 -16.09
CA VAL A 237 -0.16 -22.42 -15.03
C VAL A 237 -0.69 -23.61 -14.23
N GLU A 238 -0.61 -23.51 -12.91
CA GLU A 238 -1.13 -24.49 -11.96
C GLU A 238 -2.13 -23.86 -10.99
N GLY A 239 -3.16 -24.62 -10.61
CA GLY A 239 -4.13 -24.23 -9.59
C GLY A 239 -5.39 -23.51 -10.10
N LEU A 240 -5.48 -23.25 -11.41
CA LEU A 240 -6.70 -22.72 -12.02
C LEU A 240 -7.83 -23.75 -12.04
N LYS A 241 -9.04 -23.32 -11.68
CA LYS A 241 -10.26 -24.14 -11.65
C LYS A 241 -11.49 -23.35 -12.09
N LEU A 242 -11.60 -22.12 -11.59
CA LEU A 242 -12.76 -21.24 -11.73
C LEU A 242 -12.57 -20.22 -12.85
N TYR A 243 -11.33 -19.84 -13.18
CA TYR A 243 -11.06 -18.80 -14.18
C TYR A 243 -10.33 -19.35 -15.42
N PRO A 244 -10.53 -18.74 -16.60
CA PRO A 244 -9.86 -19.16 -17.82
C PRO A 244 -8.36 -18.79 -17.81
N GLU A 245 -7.48 -19.70 -18.24
CA GLU A 245 -6.02 -19.51 -18.25
C GLU A 245 -5.56 -18.24 -18.98
N THR A 246 -6.33 -17.80 -19.97
CA THR A 246 -6.08 -16.57 -20.72
C THR A 246 -5.87 -15.33 -19.83
N ILE A 247 -6.43 -15.26 -18.61
CA ILE A 247 -6.17 -14.13 -17.71
C ILE A 247 -4.74 -14.11 -17.18
N VAL A 248 -4.16 -15.29 -16.95
CA VAL A 248 -2.79 -15.43 -16.47
C VAL A 248 -1.86 -15.04 -17.61
N GLN A 249 -2.08 -15.59 -18.81
CA GLN A 249 -1.27 -15.30 -19.98
C GLN A 249 -1.30 -13.82 -20.39
N ARG A 250 -2.48 -13.16 -20.38
CA ARG A 250 -2.61 -11.74 -20.76
C ARG A 250 -1.93 -10.76 -19.82
N LEU A 251 -1.70 -11.15 -18.57
CA LEU A 251 -1.05 -10.33 -17.56
C LEU A 251 0.48 -10.43 -17.61
N ALA A 252 1.05 -11.34 -18.41
CA ALA A 252 2.50 -11.46 -18.56
C ALA A 252 3.10 -10.18 -19.18
N PRO A 253 4.06 -9.50 -18.53
CA PRO A 253 4.70 -8.29 -19.04
C PRO A 253 5.82 -8.60 -20.06
N PHE A 254 5.84 -9.82 -20.59
CA PHE A 254 6.85 -10.33 -21.51
C PHE A 254 6.22 -11.27 -22.53
N GLN A 255 6.98 -11.53 -23.59
CA GLN A 255 6.63 -12.52 -24.59
C GLN A 255 7.68 -13.64 -24.57
N PRO A 256 7.31 -14.89 -24.90
CA PRO A 256 8.28 -15.95 -25.12
C PRO A 256 9.37 -15.54 -26.10
N GLY A 257 10.62 -15.90 -25.81
CA GLY A 257 11.82 -15.52 -26.56
C GLY A 257 12.48 -14.22 -26.09
N GLN A 258 11.78 -13.36 -25.34
CA GLN A 258 12.40 -12.15 -24.79
C GLN A 258 13.46 -12.48 -23.73
N PRO A 259 14.55 -11.69 -23.60
CA PRO A 259 15.56 -11.92 -22.57
C PRO A 259 14.95 -11.93 -21.15
N TYR A 260 15.41 -12.89 -20.35
CA TYR A 260 15.01 -13.03 -18.96
C TYR A 260 15.45 -11.83 -18.12
N THR A 261 14.58 -11.35 -17.23
CA THR A 261 14.95 -10.45 -16.13
C THR A 261 14.12 -10.75 -14.89
N GLN A 262 14.74 -10.70 -13.71
CA GLN A 262 14.03 -10.89 -12.44
C GLN A 262 12.94 -9.84 -12.23
N ALA A 263 13.16 -8.61 -12.71
CA ALA A 263 12.21 -7.51 -12.59
C ALA A 263 10.86 -7.84 -13.27
N LYS A 264 10.88 -8.46 -14.45
CA LYS A 264 9.66 -8.86 -15.17
C LYS A 264 8.89 -9.98 -14.48
N LEU A 265 9.56 -10.92 -13.82
CA LEU A 265 8.89 -11.95 -13.01
C LEU A 265 8.18 -11.33 -11.80
N LEU A 266 8.85 -10.40 -11.12
CA LEU A 266 8.27 -9.69 -9.97
C LEU A 266 7.10 -8.82 -10.40
N GLU A 267 7.21 -8.10 -11.51
CA GLU A 267 6.12 -7.33 -12.12
C GLU A 267 4.93 -8.25 -12.45
N TYR A 268 5.19 -9.41 -13.08
CA TYR A 268 4.15 -10.36 -13.39
C TYR A 268 3.41 -10.87 -12.15
N GLN A 269 4.17 -11.21 -11.09
CA GLN A 269 3.59 -11.62 -9.81
C GLN A 269 2.71 -10.50 -9.21
N GLN A 270 3.18 -9.25 -9.23
CA GLN A 270 2.42 -8.10 -8.75
C GLN A 270 1.13 -7.88 -9.56
N LEU A 271 1.20 -8.00 -10.89
CA LEU A 271 0.03 -7.88 -11.77
C LEU A 271 -1.02 -8.98 -11.49
N LEU A 272 -0.57 -10.22 -11.26
CA LEU A 272 -1.45 -11.33 -10.90
C LEU A 272 -2.11 -11.11 -9.53
N GLN A 273 -1.33 -10.73 -8.50
CA GLN A 273 -1.85 -10.46 -7.15
C GLN A 273 -2.79 -9.25 -7.13
N GLY A 274 -2.49 -8.21 -7.92
CA GLY A 274 -3.32 -7.01 -8.07
C GLY A 274 -4.59 -7.20 -8.91
N SER A 275 -4.73 -8.33 -9.61
CA SER A 275 -5.86 -8.60 -10.51
C SER A 275 -7.20 -8.86 -9.80
N ARG A 276 -7.16 -9.24 -8.51
CA ARG A 276 -8.29 -9.71 -7.69
C ARG A 276 -8.88 -11.07 -8.09
N TYR A 277 -8.36 -11.74 -9.12
CA TYR A 277 -8.76 -13.12 -9.45
C TYR A 277 -8.11 -14.15 -8.53
N PHE A 278 -6.96 -13.81 -7.94
CA PHE A 278 -6.15 -14.73 -7.16
C PHE A 278 -5.92 -14.20 -5.74
N ARG A 279 -6.14 -15.08 -4.76
CA ARG A 279 -5.79 -14.86 -3.35
C ARG A 279 -4.28 -14.84 -3.16
N THR A 280 -3.61 -15.77 -3.82
CA THR A 280 -2.14 -15.86 -3.86
C THR A 280 -1.71 -16.20 -5.28
N ALA A 281 -0.62 -15.59 -5.73
CA ALA A 281 0.03 -15.92 -6.98
C ALA A 281 1.55 -15.93 -6.74
N THR A 282 2.20 -16.98 -7.21
CA THR A 282 3.65 -17.14 -7.18
C THR A 282 4.14 -17.37 -8.59
N VAL A 283 5.19 -16.65 -8.97
CA VAL A 283 5.79 -16.73 -10.30
C VAL A 283 7.25 -17.12 -10.13
N ALA A 284 7.69 -18.17 -10.81
CA ALA A 284 9.07 -18.64 -10.80
C ALA A 284 9.52 -19.08 -12.20
N ALA A 285 10.81 -18.98 -12.48
CA ALA A 285 11.43 -19.52 -13.68
C ALA A 285 12.61 -20.42 -13.25
N PRO A 286 12.34 -21.66 -12.81
CA PRO A 286 13.36 -22.53 -12.24
C PRO A 286 14.40 -22.95 -13.29
N LEU A 287 15.69 -22.72 -13.00
CA LEU A 287 16.80 -23.10 -13.89
C LEU A 287 16.84 -24.59 -14.19
N ALA A 288 16.41 -25.43 -13.23
CA ALA A 288 16.40 -26.89 -13.36
C ALA A 288 15.47 -27.38 -14.49
N GLU A 289 14.52 -26.56 -14.93
CA GLU A 289 13.55 -26.90 -15.98
C GLU A 289 13.85 -26.18 -17.30
N ALA A 290 15.04 -25.56 -17.41
CA ALA A 290 15.45 -24.91 -18.64
C ALA A 290 15.48 -25.89 -19.83
N GLN A 291 14.92 -25.45 -20.96
CA GLN A 291 15.03 -26.13 -22.24
C GLN A 291 16.05 -25.38 -23.10
N GLY A 292 17.31 -25.81 -23.04
CA GLY A 292 18.43 -25.05 -23.60
C GLY A 292 18.60 -23.71 -22.89
N THR A 293 18.47 -22.60 -23.62
CA THR A 293 18.52 -21.23 -23.08
C THR A 293 17.13 -20.62 -22.84
N THR A 294 16.08 -21.44 -22.86
CA THR A 294 14.70 -20.99 -22.63
C THR A 294 14.19 -21.45 -21.28
N LEU A 295 13.72 -20.53 -20.44
CA LEU A 295 13.19 -20.82 -19.10
C LEU A 295 11.66 -20.85 -19.11
N PRO A 296 11.00 -22.00 -18.87
CA PRO A 296 9.56 -22.00 -18.66
C PRO A 296 9.22 -21.18 -17.41
N VAL A 297 8.12 -20.43 -17.49
CA VAL A 297 7.65 -19.61 -16.37
C VAL A 297 6.50 -20.32 -15.68
N GLN A 298 6.76 -20.82 -14.47
CA GLN A 298 5.75 -21.45 -13.62
C GLN A 298 4.93 -20.39 -12.88
N VAL A 299 3.62 -20.49 -13.00
CA VAL A 299 2.66 -19.65 -12.31
C VAL A 299 1.75 -20.53 -11.47
N ARG A 300 1.87 -20.45 -10.15
CA ARG A 300 1.00 -21.17 -9.21
C ARG A 300 0.04 -20.18 -8.59
N VAL A 301 -1.27 -20.44 -8.73
CA VAL A 301 -2.32 -19.55 -8.24
C VAL A 301 -3.29 -20.25 -7.31
N VAL A 302 -3.84 -19.48 -6.37
CA VAL A 302 -5.03 -19.86 -5.61
C VAL A 302 -6.10 -18.84 -5.89
N GLU A 303 -7.22 -19.30 -6.44
CA GLU A 303 -8.29 -18.44 -6.93
C GLU A 303 -9.17 -17.88 -5.82
N TYR A 304 -9.69 -16.66 -6.04
CA TYR A 304 -10.83 -16.17 -5.27
C TYR A 304 -12.14 -16.80 -5.75
N LYS A 305 -13.15 -16.82 -4.89
CA LYS A 305 -14.52 -17.10 -5.33
C LYS A 305 -14.97 -15.94 -6.24
N PRO A 306 -15.54 -16.22 -7.43
CA PRO A 306 -15.85 -15.19 -8.41
C PRO A 306 -17.00 -14.30 -7.98
N GLN A 307 -17.91 -14.79 -7.14
CA GLN A 307 -19.10 -14.08 -6.71
C GLN A 307 -18.92 -13.48 -5.32
N LYS A 308 -19.30 -12.21 -5.19
CA LYS A 308 -19.36 -11.48 -3.92
C LYS A 308 -20.71 -10.78 -3.80
N LEU A 309 -21.34 -10.93 -2.64
CA LEU A 309 -22.47 -10.10 -2.22
C LEU A 309 -21.99 -9.17 -1.11
N GLY A 310 -22.33 -7.89 -1.22
CA GLY A 310 -22.04 -6.87 -0.22
C GLY A 310 -23.32 -6.19 0.24
N LEU A 311 -23.35 -5.81 1.51
CA LEU A 311 -24.48 -5.10 2.11
C LEU A 311 -23.96 -3.85 2.80
N GLY A 312 -24.64 -2.72 2.59
CA GLY A 312 -24.26 -1.45 3.18
C GLY A 312 -25.44 -0.69 3.76
N ALA A 313 -25.18 0.04 4.84
CA ALA A 313 -26.13 0.95 5.45
C ALA A 313 -25.42 2.27 5.79
N GLY A 314 -26.15 3.37 5.72
CA GLY A 314 -25.60 4.68 6.05
C GLY A 314 -26.67 5.75 6.18
N TYR A 315 -26.23 6.95 6.49
CA TYR A 315 -27.07 8.13 6.51
C TYR A 315 -26.25 9.34 6.09
N SER A 316 -26.87 10.20 5.28
CA SER A 316 -26.31 11.49 4.89
C SER A 316 -27.36 12.57 5.09
N SER A 317 -26.95 13.74 5.58
CA SER A 317 -27.84 14.91 5.60
C SER A 317 -28.24 15.39 4.20
N ASN A 318 -27.53 14.96 3.15
CA ASN A 318 -27.87 15.33 1.77
C ASN A 318 -29.07 14.56 1.23
N THR A 319 -29.11 13.25 1.46
CA THR A 319 -30.06 12.33 0.79
C THR A 319 -30.80 11.39 1.73
N GLY A 320 -30.55 11.48 3.04
CA GLY A 320 -31.24 10.74 4.09
C GLY A 320 -30.63 9.37 4.39
N ALA A 321 -31.48 8.47 4.90
CA ALA A 321 -31.10 7.09 5.20
C ALA A 321 -30.78 6.33 3.91
N ARG A 322 -29.76 5.47 3.96
CA ARG A 322 -29.23 4.72 2.81
C ARG A 322 -29.14 3.24 3.14
N THR A 323 -29.63 2.41 2.22
CA THR A 323 -29.34 0.97 2.16
C THR A 323 -28.78 0.62 0.80
N GLN A 324 -27.80 -0.28 0.75
CA GLN A 324 -27.13 -0.69 -0.47
C GLN A 324 -26.93 -2.21 -0.51
N VAL A 325 -27.17 -2.80 -1.68
CA VAL A 325 -26.87 -4.18 -1.99
C VAL A 325 -25.97 -4.19 -3.21
N ASP A 326 -24.77 -4.77 -3.07
CA ASP A 326 -23.78 -4.88 -4.13
C ASP A 326 -23.61 -6.35 -4.52
N TYR A 327 -23.66 -6.64 -5.81
CA TYR A 327 -23.35 -7.96 -6.34
C TYR A 327 -22.21 -7.83 -7.36
N GLU A 328 -21.12 -8.59 -7.16
CA GLU A 328 -20.00 -8.67 -8.09
C GLU A 328 -19.81 -10.13 -8.53
N ASN A 329 -19.65 -10.33 -9.83
CA ASN A 329 -19.19 -11.59 -10.40
C ASN A 329 -17.97 -11.33 -11.29
N LEU A 330 -16.79 -11.76 -10.84
CA LEU A 330 -15.51 -11.62 -11.52
C LEU A 330 -15.38 -12.52 -12.77
N ASN A 331 -16.27 -13.49 -12.95
CA ASN A 331 -16.22 -14.45 -14.05
C ASN A 331 -17.59 -14.68 -14.69
N ILE A 332 -18.32 -13.60 -15.02
CA ILE A 332 -19.60 -13.75 -15.70
C ILE A 332 -19.38 -14.46 -17.05
N LEU A 333 -20.26 -15.42 -17.38
CA LEU A 333 -20.20 -16.25 -18.58
C LEU A 333 -18.90 -17.07 -18.76
N GLY A 334 -18.08 -17.24 -17.70
CA GLY A 334 -16.82 -17.98 -17.79
C GLY A 334 -15.71 -17.25 -18.57
N ARG A 335 -15.83 -15.95 -18.82
CA ARG A 335 -14.91 -15.16 -19.68
C ARG A 335 -13.94 -14.24 -18.91
N ALA A 336 -13.89 -14.38 -17.59
CA ALA A 336 -13.26 -13.42 -16.67
C ALA A 336 -13.73 -11.98 -16.90
N TRP A 337 -14.98 -11.83 -17.34
CA TRP A 337 -15.63 -10.55 -17.42
C TRP A 337 -16.19 -10.24 -16.04
N ARG A 338 -15.99 -9.00 -15.60
CA ARG A 338 -16.42 -8.55 -14.29
C ARG A 338 -17.77 -7.88 -14.43
N PHE A 339 -18.80 -8.56 -13.98
CA PHE A 339 -20.13 -7.99 -13.82
C PHE A 339 -20.28 -7.40 -12.43
N THR A 340 -20.83 -6.20 -12.33
CA THR A 340 -21.17 -5.53 -11.08
C THR A 340 -22.60 -5.03 -11.16
N SER A 341 -23.39 -5.21 -10.11
CA SER A 341 -24.67 -4.55 -9.97
C SER A 341 -24.80 -3.99 -8.56
N ALA A 342 -25.33 -2.78 -8.45
CA ALA A 342 -25.59 -2.15 -7.16
C ALA A 342 -27.01 -1.59 -7.12
N LEU A 343 -27.79 -2.03 -6.13
CA LEU A 343 -29.05 -1.40 -5.77
C LEU A 343 -28.78 -0.49 -4.57
N LYS A 344 -29.08 0.79 -4.73
CA LYS A 344 -28.88 1.81 -3.71
C LYS A 344 -30.18 2.56 -3.50
N LEU A 345 -30.70 2.51 -2.29
CA LEU A 345 -31.94 3.16 -1.89
C LEU A 345 -31.61 4.20 -0.82
N GLU A 346 -31.66 5.47 -1.19
CA GLU A 346 -31.61 6.61 -0.27
C GLU A 346 -33.01 7.25 -0.18
N THR A 347 -33.25 8.07 0.84
CA THR A 347 -34.55 8.76 1.00
C THR A 347 -34.88 9.64 -0.21
N LEU A 348 -33.91 10.40 -0.73
CA LEU A 348 -34.13 11.34 -1.86
C LEU A 348 -33.66 10.80 -3.22
N LEU A 349 -32.91 9.69 -3.25
CA LEU A 349 -32.29 9.14 -4.45
C LEU A 349 -32.30 7.62 -4.43
N GLN A 350 -32.87 7.00 -5.46
CA GLN A 350 -32.81 5.55 -5.65
C GLN A 350 -32.12 5.26 -6.98
N SER A 351 -31.20 4.30 -6.99
CA SER A 351 -30.46 3.93 -8.20
C SER A 351 -30.23 2.43 -8.28
N LEU A 352 -30.38 1.89 -9.49
CA LEU A 352 -29.94 0.56 -9.86
C LEU A 352 -28.88 0.69 -10.95
N SER A 353 -27.67 0.23 -10.66
CA SER A 353 -26.58 0.18 -11.65
C SER A 353 -26.25 -1.25 -12.03
N ALA A 354 -25.84 -1.42 -13.28
CA ALA A 354 -25.27 -2.64 -13.83
C ALA A 354 -24.05 -2.26 -14.67
N GLY A 355 -22.97 -3.01 -14.53
CA GLY A 355 -21.71 -2.75 -15.20
C GLY A 355 -21.06 -4.04 -15.65
N LEU A 356 -20.47 -4.01 -16.84
CA LEU A 356 -19.69 -5.11 -17.40
C LEU A 356 -18.32 -4.59 -17.78
N ALA A 357 -17.29 -4.99 -17.04
CA ALA A 357 -15.90 -4.63 -17.31
C ALA A 357 -15.14 -5.81 -17.92
N PHE A 358 -14.43 -5.54 -19.01
CA PHE A 358 -13.59 -6.53 -19.69
C PHE A 358 -12.19 -6.59 -19.05
N PRO A 359 -11.47 -7.72 -19.18
CA PRO A 359 -10.06 -7.81 -18.81
C PRO A 359 -9.23 -6.69 -19.44
N ARG A 360 -8.16 -6.27 -18.75
CA ARG A 360 -7.22 -5.28 -19.30
C ARG A 360 -6.59 -5.82 -20.58
N VAL A 361 -6.42 -4.94 -21.56
CA VAL A 361 -5.67 -5.23 -22.78
C VAL A 361 -4.19 -4.90 -22.58
N ALA A 362 -3.32 -5.37 -23.48
CA ALA A 362 -1.86 -5.26 -23.35
C ALA A 362 -1.34 -3.82 -23.16
N ASN A 363 -2.04 -2.80 -23.67
CA ASN A 363 -1.66 -1.40 -23.50
C ASN A 363 -2.08 -0.79 -22.14
N GLY A 364 -2.56 -1.61 -21.19
CA GLY A 364 -3.01 -1.21 -19.86
C GLY A 364 -4.46 -0.71 -19.78
N SER A 365 -5.12 -0.47 -20.91
CA SER A 365 -6.49 0.04 -20.97
C SER A 365 -7.51 -1.01 -20.50
N ARG A 366 -8.60 -0.54 -19.91
CA ARG A 366 -9.77 -1.33 -19.54
C ARG A 366 -11.00 -0.77 -20.25
N TYR A 367 -11.81 -1.65 -20.82
CA TYR A 367 -13.09 -1.30 -21.43
C TYR A 367 -14.23 -1.73 -20.53
N SER A 368 -15.31 -0.96 -20.49
CA SER A 368 -16.53 -1.36 -19.77
C SER A 368 -17.78 -0.79 -20.40
N LEU A 369 -18.89 -1.47 -20.17
CA LEU A 369 -20.25 -1.03 -20.45
C LEU A 369 -20.99 -0.80 -19.13
N SER A 370 -21.90 0.16 -19.09
CA SER A 370 -22.74 0.45 -17.92
C SER A 370 -24.17 0.79 -18.31
N ALA A 371 -25.07 0.51 -17.38
CA ALA A 371 -26.46 0.93 -17.40
C ALA A 371 -26.84 1.39 -15.98
N ASP A 372 -27.40 2.58 -15.86
CA ASP A 372 -27.76 3.19 -14.59
C ASP A 372 -29.17 3.75 -14.69
N ALA A 373 -30.09 3.19 -13.90
CA ALA A 373 -31.45 3.71 -13.74
C ALA A 373 -31.54 4.47 -12.42
N GLN A 374 -32.06 5.69 -12.45
CA GLN A 374 -32.15 6.55 -11.27
C GLN A 374 -33.52 7.19 -11.12
N HIS A 375 -33.95 7.35 -9.87
CA HIS A 375 -35.08 8.17 -9.48
C HIS A 375 -34.63 9.12 -8.37
N ALA A 376 -34.89 10.41 -8.53
CA ALA A 376 -34.56 11.41 -7.51
C ALA A 376 -35.76 12.34 -7.28
N ASN A 377 -35.92 12.79 -6.04
CA ASN A 377 -36.80 13.90 -5.70
C ASN A 377 -36.05 14.86 -4.78
N ILE A 378 -35.56 15.95 -5.38
CA ILE A 378 -34.63 16.87 -4.72
C ILE A 378 -35.04 18.30 -5.07
N GLN A 379 -35.35 19.10 -4.05
CA GLN A 379 -35.74 20.51 -4.16
C GLN A 379 -36.89 20.72 -5.15
N GLY A 380 -37.99 19.96 -4.99
CA GLY A 380 -39.21 20.11 -5.82
C GLY A 380 -39.08 19.58 -7.25
N LEU A 381 -37.91 19.08 -7.65
CA LEU A 381 -37.67 18.47 -8.95
C LEU A 381 -37.60 16.95 -8.80
N THR A 382 -38.52 16.26 -9.46
CA THR A 382 -38.49 14.81 -9.58
C THR A 382 -37.89 14.41 -10.91
N THR A 383 -36.86 13.57 -10.90
CA THR A 383 -36.27 13.02 -12.12
C THR A 383 -36.34 11.49 -12.15
N ARG A 384 -36.47 10.97 -13.36
CA ARG A 384 -36.33 9.54 -13.68
C ARG A 384 -35.44 9.40 -14.89
N SER A 385 -34.25 8.84 -14.72
CA SER A 385 -33.26 8.74 -15.80
C SER A 385 -32.81 7.31 -16.04
N LEU A 386 -32.47 7.03 -17.29
CA LEU A 386 -31.72 5.87 -17.73
C LEU A 386 -30.47 6.37 -18.45
N ILE A 387 -29.31 5.93 -17.97
CA ILE A 387 -28.00 6.22 -18.55
C ILE A 387 -27.42 4.92 -19.08
N LEU A 388 -27.03 4.89 -20.34
CA LEU A 388 -26.32 3.77 -20.96
C LEU A 388 -24.96 4.28 -21.40
N GLY A 389 -23.89 3.55 -21.10
CA GLY A 389 -22.54 4.01 -21.35
C GLY A 389 -21.58 2.94 -21.80
N GLY A 390 -20.62 3.33 -22.64
CA GLY A 390 -19.41 2.57 -22.91
C GLY A 390 -18.19 3.44 -22.66
N GLN A 391 -17.15 2.89 -22.02
CA GLN A 391 -15.96 3.66 -21.71
C GLN A 391 -14.67 2.87 -21.84
N ARG A 392 -13.59 3.60 -22.13
CA ARG A 392 -12.20 3.17 -22.03
C ARG A 392 -11.53 3.94 -20.91
N GLN A 393 -11.00 3.23 -19.93
CA GLN A 393 -10.22 3.76 -18.81
C GLN A 393 -8.75 3.36 -18.96
N ARG A 394 -7.85 4.30 -18.75
CA ARG A 394 -6.40 4.08 -18.76
C ARG A 394 -5.76 4.77 -17.56
N LEU A 395 -4.86 4.06 -16.88
CA LEU A 395 -4.12 4.54 -15.70
C LEU A 395 -2.63 4.52 -16.02
N ASP A 396 -2.01 5.69 -16.05
CA ASP A 396 -0.59 5.89 -16.29
C ASP A 396 0.02 6.64 -15.09
N GLY A 397 0.52 5.89 -14.10
CA GLY A 397 1.04 6.44 -12.85
C GLY A 397 -0.03 7.24 -12.08
N PRO A 398 0.18 8.54 -11.80
CA PRO A 398 -0.80 9.37 -11.07
C PRO A 398 -1.95 9.89 -11.95
N ILE A 399 -1.94 9.59 -13.25
CA ILE A 399 -2.91 10.12 -14.22
C ILE A 399 -3.87 9.01 -14.64
N GLU A 400 -5.16 9.31 -14.53
CA GLU A 400 -6.26 8.48 -15.02
C GLU A 400 -6.99 9.23 -16.14
N THR A 401 -7.21 8.54 -17.25
CA THR A 401 -8.00 9.06 -18.38
C THR A 401 -9.19 8.16 -18.64
N VAL A 402 -10.36 8.76 -18.86
CA VAL A 402 -11.59 8.07 -19.22
C VAL A 402 -12.13 8.73 -20.48
N LEU A 403 -12.28 7.93 -21.55
CA LEU A 403 -13.01 8.31 -22.75
C LEU A 403 -14.31 7.50 -22.76
N SER A 404 -15.45 8.15 -22.80
CA SER A 404 -16.75 7.49 -22.79
C SER A 404 -17.70 8.04 -23.84
N LEU A 405 -18.67 7.20 -24.21
CA LEU A 405 -19.86 7.58 -24.96
C LEU A 405 -21.05 7.18 -24.10
N GLN A 406 -21.88 8.14 -23.72
CA GLN A 406 -23.06 7.89 -22.89
C GLN A 406 -24.32 8.38 -23.59
N TYR A 407 -25.41 7.65 -23.45
CA TYR A 407 -26.76 8.08 -23.79
C TYR A 407 -27.55 8.24 -22.50
N ILE A 408 -28.14 9.42 -22.29
CA ILE A 408 -29.04 9.71 -21.17
C ILE A 408 -30.41 9.98 -21.75
N THR A 409 -31.43 9.39 -21.15
CA THR A 409 -32.82 9.85 -21.28
C THR A 409 -33.35 10.11 -19.88
N GLU A 410 -33.99 11.27 -19.69
CA GLU A 410 -34.46 11.72 -18.41
C GLU A 410 -35.84 12.37 -18.55
N ARG A 411 -36.78 11.91 -17.73
CA ARG A 411 -38.05 12.59 -17.49
C ARG A 411 -37.90 13.50 -16.26
N GLN A 412 -38.31 14.75 -16.42
CA GLN A 412 -38.20 15.81 -15.44
C GLN A 412 -39.61 16.27 -15.08
N ASP A 413 -40.02 16.06 -13.83
CA ASP A 413 -41.30 16.50 -13.31
C ASP A 413 -41.07 17.66 -12.33
N VAL A 414 -41.48 18.86 -12.74
CA VAL A 414 -41.37 20.09 -11.93
C VAL A 414 -42.70 20.29 -11.21
N ALA A 415 -42.64 20.35 -9.87
CA ALA A 415 -43.83 20.60 -9.05
C ALA A 415 -44.55 21.88 -9.51
N GLY A 416 -45.83 21.75 -9.88
CA GLY A 416 -46.66 22.88 -10.31
C GLY A 416 -46.49 23.35 -11.76
N TYR A 417 -45.52 22.83 -12.52
CA TYR A 417 -45.22 23.27 -13.90
C TYR A 417 -45.41 22.19 -14.97
N GLY A 418 -45.35 20.91 -14.60
CA GLY A 418 -45.60 19.79 -15.50
C GLY A 418 -44.37 18.92 -15.74
N SER A 419 -44.41 18.14 -16.82
CA SER A 419 -43.42 17.11 -17.14
C SER A 419 -42.76 17.40 -18.47
N THR A 420 -41.44 17.27 -18.53
CA THR A 420 -40.65 17.36 -19.76
C THR A 420 -39.71 16.15 -19.86
N THR A 421 -39.23 15.89 -21.07
CA THR A 421 -38.22 14.86 -21.31
C THR A 421 -37.01 15.54 -21.94
N ALA A 422 -35.82 15.13 -21.51
CA ALA A 422 -34.55 15.52 -22.12
C ALA A 422 -33.72 14.26 -22.40
N GLN A 423 -33.08 14.22 -23.56
CA GLN A 423 -32.11 13.18 -23.89
C GLN A 423 -30.85 13.77 -24.50
N ALA A 424 -29.74 13.04 -24.34
CA ALA A 424 -28.46 13.39 -24.94
C ALA A 424 -27.61 12.14 -25.20
N LEU A 425 -27.04 12.04 -26.40
CA LEU A 425 -25.90 11.16 -26.69
C LEU A 425 -24.62 11.99 -26.65
N MET A 426 -23.69 11.61 -25.78
CA MET A 426 -22.56 12.45 -25.42
C MET A 426 -21.24 11.68 -25.45
N PRO A 427 -20.29 12.05 -26.32
CA PRO A 427 -18.89 11.75 -26.07
C PRO A 427 -18.40 12.57 -24.88
N ASN A 428 -17.69 11.94 -23.96
CA ASN A 428 -17.08 12.57 -22.81
C ASN A 428 -15.61 12.17 -22.69
N TYR A 429 -14.79 13.10 -22.21
CA TYR A 429 -13.41 12.86 -21.84
C TYR A 429 -13.15 13.42 -20.44
N SER A 430 -12.62 12.57 -19.56
CA SER A 430 -12.19 12.96 -18.22
C SER A 430 -10.70 12.68 -18.05
N TRP A 431 -10.00 13.69 -17.53
CA TRP A 431 -8.61 13.60 -17.10
C TRP A 431 -8.54 13.86 -15.60
N THR A 432 -7.97 12.91 -14.85
CA THR A 432 -7.79 13.01 -13.41
C THR A 432 -6.32 12.82 -13.06
N ARG A 433 -5.75 13.75 -12.30
CA ARG A 433 -4.42 13.59 -11.69
C ARG A 433 -4.57 13.50 -10.18
N ARG A 434 -4.06 12.42 -9.60
CA ARG A 434 -4.04 12.18 -8.14
C ARG A 434 -2.60 12.01 -7.67
N ARG A 435 -2.12 12.96 -6.87
CA ARG A 435 -0.83 12.87 -6.16
C ARG A 435 -1.08 13.15 -4.70
N LEU A 436 -1.35 12.08 -3.95
CA LEU A 436 -1.65 12.13 -2.52
C LEU A 436 -0.59 11.28 -1.81
N ASP A 437 -0.24 11.68 -0.60
CA ASP A 437 0.62 10.89 0.29
C ASP A 437 -0.05 9.60 0.75
N ASN A 438 -1.36 9.66 1.03
CA ASN A 438 -2.19 8.51 1.38
C ASN A 438 -3.54 8.59 0.64
N PRO A 439 -4.00 7.51 -0.01
CA PRO A 439 -5.25 7.54 -0.79
C PRO A 439 -6.53 7.50 0.06
N ILE A 440 -6.46 7.08 1.33
CA ILE A 440 -7.62 6.91 2.23
C ILE A 440 -7.73 8.10 3.20
N ASP A 441 -6.59 8.55 3.74
CA ASP A 441 -6.48 9.67 4.69
C ASP A 441 -5.40 10.64 4.23
N PRO A 442 -5.66 11.46 3.18
CA PRO A 442 -4.64 12.33 2.60
C PRO A 442 -4.28 13.46 3.57
N SER A 443 -3.00 13.60 3.90
CA SER A 443 -2.49 14.75 4.68
C SER A 443 -1.88 15.84 3.78
N SER A 444 -1.36 15.44 2.62
CA SER A 444 -0.69 16.31 1.68
C SER A 444 -0.90 15.90 0.21
N GLY A 445 -0.83 16.88 -0.69
CA GLY A 445 -0.91 16.66 -2.13
C GLY A 445 -2.21 17.15 -2.76
N SER A 446 -2.47 16.74 -4.00
CA SER A 446 -3.57 17.27 -4.79
C SER A 446 -4.31 16.24 -5.65
N LEU A 447 -5.58 16.56 -5.88
CA LEU A 447 -6.45 15.90 -6.84
C LEU A 447 -7.01 16.95 -7.77
N VAL A 448 -6.78 16.79 -9.07
CA VAL A 448 -7.35 17.66 -10.11
C VAL A 448 -8.10 16.79 -11.09
N ASN A 449 -9.32 17.19 -11.43
CA ASN A 449 -10.17 16.51 -12.40
C ASN A 449 -10.71 17.53 -13.39
N ALA A 450 -10.49 17.28 -14.68
CA ALA A 450 -11.01 18.06 -15.79
C ALA A 450 -11.91 17.17 -16.64
N GLN A 451 -13.05 17.69 -17.07
CA GLN A 451 -14.03 16.96 -17.89
C GLN A 451 -14.51 17.84 -19.03
N ILE A 452 -14.66 17.22 -20.20
CA ILE A 452 -15.34 17.80 -21.36
C ILE A 452 -16.37 16.80 -21.88
N GLY A 453 -17.57 17.30 -22.17
CA GLY A 453 -18.66 16.55 -22.79
C GLY A 453 -19.35 17.39 -23.85
N ALA A 454 -20.00 16.75 -24.81
CA ALA A 454 -20.76 17.47 -25.84
C ALA A 454 -22.05 16.73 -26.18
N GLY A 455 -23.12 17.46 -26.48
CA GLY A 455 -24.36 16.94 -27.03
C GLY A 455 -24.70 17.66 -28.33
N SER A 456 -25.34 16.96 -29.27
CA SER A 456 -25.71 17.52 -30.57
C SER A 456 -27.11 17.11 -30.98
N LYS A 457 -27.93 18.08 -31.39
CA LYS A 457 -29.25 17.85 -31.99
C LYS A 457 -29.18 17.01 -33.26
N ALA A 458 -28.03 16.99 -33.93
CA ALA A 458 -27.83 16.14 -35.09
C ALA A 458 -27.78 14.64 -34.74
N ILE A 459 -27.53 14.28 -33.47
CA ILE A 459 -27.35 12.88 -33.04
C ILE A 459 -27.94 12.67 -31.64
N LEU A 460 -29.19 12.19 -31.59
CA LEU A 460 -29.86 11.67 -30.38
C LEU A 460 -29.78 12.56 -29.13
N SER A 461 -29.71 13.88 -29.32
CA SER A 461 -29.76 14.86 -28.23
C SER A 461 -30.84 15.91 -28.52
N ASP A 462 -31.52 16.42 -27.50
CA ASP A 462 -32.54 17.45 -27.70
C ASP A 462 -31.95 18.87 -27.72
N GLN A 463 -30.68 19.02 -27.32
CA GLN A 463 -29.96 20.28 -27.27
C GLN A 463 -28.50 20.17 -27.74
N ASN A 464 -28.00 21.24 -28.40
CA ASN A 464 -26.59 21.41 -28.70
C ASN A 464 -25.88 22.01 -27.50
N PHE A 465 -24.85 21.35 -26.98
CA PHE A 465 -24.08 21.90 -25.87
C PHE A 465 -22.66 21.37 -25.79
N ILE A 466 -21.78 22.14 -25.16
CA ILE A 466 -20.46 21.71 -24.69
C ILE A 466 -20.42 21.94 -23.18
N ARG A 467 -20.09 20.90 -22.43
CA ARG A 467 -19.96 20.93 -20.97
C ARG A 467 -18.49 20.86 -20.59
N LEU A 468 -18.02 21.81 -19.79
CA LEU A 468 -16.69 21.85 -19.21
C LEU A 468 -16.80 21.86 -17.69
N VAL A 469 -16.02 21.02 -17.02
CA VAL A 469 -15.92 20.98 -15.55
C VAL A 469 -14.46 20.88 -15.13
N LEU A 470 -14.08 21.69 -14.16
CA LEU A 470 -12.78 21.60 -13.48
C LEU A 470 -13.02 21.53 -11.97
N ARG A 471 -12.45 20.49 -11.34
CA ARG A 471 -12.51 20.23 -9.91
C ARG A 471 -11.10 20.10 -9.36
N GLY A 472 -10.85 20.72 -8.21
CA GLY A 472 -9.56 20.69 -7.54
C GLY A 472 -9.70 20.50 -6.03
N VAL A 473 -8.86 19.65 -5.46
CA VAL A 473 -8.66 19.54 -4.01
C VAL A 473 -7.16 19.60 -3.73
N GLN A 474 -6.77 20.45 -2.80
CA GLN A 474 -5.40 20.60 -2.33
C GLN A 474 -5.37 20.37 -0.82
N TYR A 475 -4.52 19.45 -0.38
CA TYR A 475 -4.21 19.16 1.01
C TYR A 475 -2.85 19.76 1.34
N ILE A 476 -2.81 20.60 2.38
CA ILE A 476 -1.61 21.33 2.80
C ILE A 476 -1.36 21.01 4.28
N PRO A 477 -0.30 20.27 4.62
CA PRO A 477 0.05 20.02 6.02
C PRO A 477 0.60 21.32 6.63
N LEU A 478 0.08 21.69 7.80
CA LEU A 478 0.50 22.86 8.57
C LEU A 478 1.11 22.38 9.90
N GLY A 479 2.31 21.80 9.82
CA GLY A 479 2.94 21.06 10.92
C GLY A 479 2.44 19.62 11.03
N THR A 480 2.56 19.01 12.22
CA THR A 480 2.25 17.58 12.42
C THR A 480 0.78 17.31 12.77
N ARG A 481 0.06 18.32 13.25
CA ARG A 481 -1.33 18.18 13.73
C ARG A 481 -2.34 19.03 12.98
N ASN A 482 -1.91 20.00 12.18
CA ASN A 482 -2.84 20.86 11.46
C ASN A 482 -2.79 20.60 9.96
N GLN A 483 -3.92 20.81 9.30
CA GLN A 483 -4.06 20.64 7.87
C GLN A 483 -5.00 21.71 7.33
N LEU A 484 -4.66 22.28 6.18
CA LEU A 484 -5.55 23.12 5.39
C LEU A 484 -5.99 22.33 4.15
N ILE A 485 -7.30 22.31 3.92
CA ILE A 485 -7.93 21.66 2.78
C ILE A 485 -8.60 22.74 1.95
N LEU A 486 -8.18 22.89 0.71
CA LEU A 486 -8.78 23.81 -0.25
C LEU A 486 -9.51 22.99 -1.31
N ARG A 487 -10.76 23.36 -1.60
CA ARG A 487 -11.58 22.73 -2.65
C ARG A 487 -12.14 23.80 -3.57
N GLY A 488 -12.22 23.48 -4.85
CA GLY A 488 -12.84 24.33 -5.84
C GLY A 488 -13.46 23.51 -6.96
N GLU A 489 -14.62 23.98 -7.44
CA GLU A 489 -15.27 23.46 -8.63
C GLU A 489 -15.82 24.61 -9.47
N VAL A 490 -15.51 24.59 -10.76
CA VAL A 490 -16.05 25.50 -11.77
C VAL A 490 -16.62 24.68 -12.91
N GLY A 491 -17.82 25.04 -13.36
CA GLY A 491 -18.54 24.33 -14.41
C GLY A 491 -19.22 25.28 -15.37
N SER A 492 -19.24 24.93 -16.66
CA SER A 492 -19.92 25.68 -17.71
C SER A 492 -20.55 24.76 -18.74
N VAL A 493 -21.80 25.03 -19.11
CA VAL A 493 -22.51 24.43 -20.23
C VAL A 493 -22.77 25.50 -21.28
N PHE A 494 -21.96 25.47 -22.34
CA PHE A 494 -22.11 26.35 -23.50
C PHE A 494 -23.26 25.83 -24.36
N SER A 495 -24.41 26.47 -24.23
CA SER A 495 -25.63 26.14 -24.98
C SER A 495 -26.52 27.37 -25.10
N PRO A 496 -27.36 27.48 -26.14
CA PRO A 496 -28.36 28.55 -26.22
C PRO A 496 -29.38 28.52 -25.08
N SER A 497 -29.70 27.33 -24.55
CA SER A 497 -30.67 27.15 -23.46
C SER A 497 -30.31 25.93 -22.59
N ALA A 498 -30.74 25.94 -21.34
CA ALA A 498 -30.69 24.75 -20.48
C ALA A 498 -31.78 23.72 -20.84
N ASN A 499 -32.84 24.15 -21.52
CA ASN A 499 -33.95 23.29 -21.90
C ASN A 499 -33.48 22.24 -22.93
N GLY A 500 -33.94 20.99 -22.73
CA GLY A 500 -33.51 19.83 -23.53
C GLY A 500 -32.15 19.26 -23.13
N ILE A 501 -31.52 19.77 -22.06
CA ILE A 501 -30.32 19.18 -21.46
C ILE A 501 -30.74 18.37 -20.22
N PRO A 502 -30.35 17.09 -20.10
CA PRO A 502 -30.57 16.33 -18.87
C PRO A 502 -30.00 17.04 -17.63
N GLN A 503 -30.70 16.99 -16.50
CA GLN A 503 -30.35 17.71 -15.27
C GLN A 503 -29.00 17.27 -14.68
N GLN A 504 -28.57 16.03 -14.96
CA GLN A 504 -27.25 15.52 -14.59
C GLN A 504 -26.10 16.27 -15.28
N GLU A 505 -26.35 16.89 -16.44
CA GLU A 505 -25.36 17.68 -17.18
C GLU A 505 -25.39 19.16 -16.81
N LEU A 506 -26.46 19.61 -16.13
CA LEU A 506 -26.59 20.94 -15.55
C LEU A 506 -26.07 20.95 -14.10
N PHE A 507 -25.99 22.14 -13.51
CA PHE A 507 -25.37 22.33 -12.20
C PHE A 507 -26.35 22.81 -11.14
N ARG A 508 -26.30 22.19 -9.97
CA ARG A 508 -26.86 22.69 -8.71
C ARG A 508 -25.80 22.62 -7.62
N ALA A 509 -25.88 23.52 -6.65
CA ALA A 509 -24.98 23.62 -5.51
C ALA A 509 -25.73 23.56 -4.17
N GLY A 510 -24.99 23.47 -3.07
CA GLY A 510 -25.52 23.37 -1.71
C GLY A 510 -25.48 21.95 -1.14
N GLY A 511 -25.28 21.86 0.17
CA GLY A 511 -25.08 20.60 0.90
C GLY A 511 -23.60 20.25 1.10
N ILE A 512 -23.36 19.07 1.68
CA ILE A 512 -22.00 18.58 1.93
C ILE A 512 -21.26 18.42 0.60
N GLY A 513 -20.01 18.90 0.54
CA GLY A 513 -19.15 18.83 -0.65
C GLY A 513 -19.39 19.96 -1.67
N SER A 514 -20.28 20.91 -1.37
CA SER A 514 -20.56 22.10 -2.19
C SER A 514 -20.53 23.36 -1.32
N VAL A 515 -21.68 23.83 -0.84
CA VAL A 515 -21.78 24.96 0.10
C VAL A 515 -22.53 24.48 1.35
N ARG A 516 -21.78 24.20 2.42
CA ARG A 516 -22.36 23.78 3.70
C ARG A 516 -23.22 24.90 4.29
N GLY A 517 -24.21 24.54 5.11
CA GLY A 517 -25.22 25.49 5.62
C GLY A 517 -26.44 25.67 4.71
N TYR A 518 -26.40 25.15 3.48
CA TYR A 518 -27.54 25.09 2.56
C TYR A 518 -28.07 23.66 2.39
N SER A 519 -29.33 23.52 2.00
CA SER A 519 -29.93 22.24 1.64
C SER A 519 -29.20 21.62 0.45
N TYR A 520 -29.22 20.29 0.34
CA TYR A 520 -28.63 19.60 -0.80
C TYR A 520 -29.27 20.05 -2.11
N GLN A 521 -28.43 20.55 -3.03
CA GLN A 521 -28.81 21.06 -4.36
C GLN A 521 -29.85 22.20 -4.34
N SER A 522 -29.94 22.99 -3.26
CA SER A 522 -30.88 24.12 -3.17
C SER A 522 -30.41 25.42 -3.82
N LEU A 523 -29.16 25.48 -4.30
CA LEU A 523 -28.62 26.63 -5.03
C LEU A 523 -28.63 26.28 -6.53
N GLY A 524 -29.39 27.03 -7.31
CA GLY A 524 -29.65 26.73 -8.71
C GLY A 524 -30.62 27.73 -9.31
N VAL A 525 -31.22 27.36 -10.44
CA VAL A 525 -32.20 28.21 -11.13
C VAL A 525 -33.59 27.87 -10.61
N PRO A 526 -34.34 28.83 -10.03
CA PRO A 526 -35.74 28.59 -9.65
C PRO A 526 -36.62 28.42 -10.89
N GLU A 527 -37.44 27.37 -10.88
CA GLU A 527 -38.47 27.12 -11.89
C GLU A 527 -39.74 26.62 -11.17
N GLY A 528 -40.72 27.51 -11.05
CA GLY A 528 -41.84 27.30 -10.13
C GLY A 528 -41.38 27.16 -8.69
N ASP A 529 -41.87 26.11 -8.01
CA ASP A 529 -41.47 25.76 -6.64
C ASP A 529 -40.22 24.87 -6.59
N ALA A 530 -39.64 24.52 -7.74
CA ALA A 530 -38.47 23.67 -7.83
C ALA A 530 -37.18 24.46 -8.07
N ILE A 531 -36.05 23.84 -7.71
CA ILE A 531 -34.72 24.30 -8.10
C ILE A 531 -34.15 23.36 -9.17
N VAL A 532 -34.01 23.88 -10.39
CA VAL A 532 -33.43 23.16 -11.53
C VAL A 532 -31.96 23.54 -11.75
N GLY A 533 -31.28 22.78 -12.59
CA GLY A 533 -29.87 23.00 -12.90
C GLY A 533 -29.61 24.24 -13.75
N GLY A 534 -28.55 24.98 -13.39
CA GLY A 534 -28.01 26.07 -14.19
C GLY A 534 -26.88 25.62 -15.13
N ARG A 535 -26.50 26.50 -16.06
CA ARG A 535 -25.39 26.28 -17.00
C ARG A 535 -24.04 26.74 -16.48
N ALA A 536 -23.97 27.43 -15.35
CA ALA A 536 -22.72 27.88 -14.73
C ALA A 536 -22.69 27.48 -13.26
N LEU A 537 -21.52 27.05 -12.79
CA LEU A 537 -21.26 26.65 -11.41
C LEU A 537 -19.96 27.29 -10.94
N LEU A 538 -19.98 27.81 -9.72
CA LEU A 538 -18.77 28.16 -8.99
C LEU A 538 -18.94 27.75 -7.52
N THR A 539 -18.05 26.91 -7.02
CA THR A 539 -17.94 26.62 -5.58
C THR A 539 -16.48 26.63 -5.14
N ALA A 540 -16.24 27.13 -3.95
CA ALA A 540 -14.94 27.18 -3.31
C ALA A 540 -15.10 26.91 -1.81
N SER A 541 -14.15 26.21 -1.21
CA SER A 541 -14.14 25.88 0.21
C SER A 541 -12.72 25.91 0.75
N ALA A 542 -12.57 26.48 1.94
CA ALA A 542 -11.35 26.40 2.74
C ALA A 542 -11.70 25.81 4.10
N GLU A 543 -11.01 24.74 4.49
CA GLU A 543 -11.22 24.04 5.76
C GLU A 543 -9.89 23.84 6.47
N ALA A 544 -9.79 24.32 7.71
CA ALA A 544 -8.66 24.08 8.59
C ALA A 544 -9.03 23.02 9.61
N VAL A 545 -8.23 21.96 9.69
CA VAL A 545 -8.40 20.84 10.61
C VAL A 545 -7.25 20.83 11.62
N HIS A 546 -7.58 20.70 12.89
CA HIS A 546 -6.64 20.49 13.99
C HIS A 546 -6.89 19.12 14.63
N TRP A 547 -5.91 18.21 14.53
CA TRP A 547 -5.95 16.88 15.12
C TRP A 547 -5.58 16.95 16.61
N LEU A 548 -6.59 16.79 17.45
CA LEU A 548 -6.47 16.78 18.93
C LEU A 548 -5.79 15.49 19.40
N THR A 549 -6.10 14.37 18.74
CA THR A 549 -5.49 13.06 18.94
C THR A 549 -5.20 12.43 17.56
N PRO A 550 -4.49 11.29 17.48
CA PRO A 550 -4.31 10.60 16.20
C PRO A 550 -5.63 10.23 15.49
N GLN A 551 -6.74 10.09 16.22
CA GLN A 551 -8.04 9.67 15.67
C GLN A 551 -9.08 10.79 15.58
N TRP A 552 -9.00 11.81 16.44
CA TRP A 552 -10.02 12.86 16.56
C TRP A 552 -9.46 14.23 16.22
N GLY A 553 -10.19 14.96 15.37
CA GLY A 553 -9.87 16.33 14.99
C GLY A 553 -11.07 17.26 15.07
N ALA A 554 -10.79 18.55 15.22
CA ALA A 554 -11.75 19.64 15.08
C ALA A 554 -11.48 20.39 13.79
N SER A 555 -12.52 20.93 13.15
CA SER A 555 -12.39 21.69 11.92
C SER A 555 -13.16 23.00 11.97
N VAL A 556 -12.65 24.01 11.29
CA VAL A 556 -13.37 25.23 10.91
C VAL A 556 -13.38 25.33 9.40
N PHE A 557 -14.48 25.81 8.82
CA PHE A 557 -14.57 25.93 7.36
C PHE A 557 -15.34 27.17 6.92
N TYR A 558 -15.02 27.59 5.70
CA TYR A 558 -15.72 28.63 4.96
C TYR A 558 -15.93 28.16 3.52
N ASP A 559 -17.18 28.05 3.12
CA ASP A 559 -17.62 27.64 1.81
C ASP A 559 -18.32 28.82 1.12
N ARG A 560 -18.16 28.93 -0.20
CA ARG A 560 -18.85 29.93 -1.02
C ARG A 560 -19.17 29.37 -2.38
N GLY A 561 -20.37 29.63 -2.89
CA GLY A 561 -20.71 29.22 -4.23
C GLY A 561 -22.14 29.53 -4.64
N ASP A 562 -22.43 29.21 -5.90
CA ASP A 562 -23.76 29.30 -6.51
C ASP A 562 -23.79 28.52 -7.84
N ALA A 563 -25.00 28.25 -8.34
CA ALA A 563 -25.23 27.76 -9.68
C ALA A 563 -26.33 28.58 -10.37
N ALA A 564 -26.08 29.01 -11.61
CA ALA A 564 -26.97 29.92 -12.34
C ALA A 564 -26.94 29.67 -13.86
N ASN A 565 -27.71 30.43 -14.63
CA ASN A 565 -27.77 30.30 -16.09
C ASN A 565 -26.52 30.82 -16.83
N SER A 566 -25.69 31.63 -16.17
CA SER A 566 -24.41 32.14 -16.70
C SER A 566 -23.53 32.61 -15.54
N PHE A 567 -22.22 32.76 -15.76
CA PHE A 567 -21.31 33.26 -14.74
C PHE A 567 -21.68 34.68 -14.25
N GLY A 568 -22.16 35.55 -15.15
CA GLY A 568 -22.61 36.89 -14.79
C GLY A 568 -23.90 36.94 -13.96
N ALA A 569 -24.67 35.85 -13.94
CA ALA A 569 -25.89 35.71 -13.16
C ALA A 569 -25.67 35.05 -11.79
N LEU A 570 -24.45 34.62 -11.47
CA LEU A 570 -24.13 34.00 -10.19
C LEU A 570 -24.32 34.98 -9.04
N LYS A 571 -25.09 34.57 -8.03
CA LYS A 571 -25.30 35.26 -6.76
C LYS A 571 -24.69 34.44 -5.63
N THR A 572 -23.35 34.43 -5.59
CA THR A 572 -22.61 33.60 -4.63
C THR A 572 -23.03 33.85 -3.18
N VAL A 573 -23.37 32.76 -2.49
CA VAL A 573 -23.69 32.76 -1.07
C VAL A 573 -22.59 32.06 -0.29
N ALA A 574 -22.45 32.39 1.00
CA ALA A 574 -21.45 31.78 1.86
C ALA A 574 -22.09 30.95 2.97
N GLY A 575 -21.40 29.88 3.36
CA GLY A 575 -21.71 29.11 4.55
C GLY A 575 -20.44 28.79 5.30
N TYR A 576 -20.48 28.87 6.63
CA TYR A 576 -19.31 28.67 7.47
C TYR A 576 -19.70 27.98 8.77
N GLY A 577 -18.75 27.32 9.40
CA GLY A 577 -19.07 26.53 10.56
C GLY A 577 -17.89 25.82 11.17
N ILE A 578 -18.24 24.95 12.12
CA ILE A 578 -17.32 24.11 12.87
C ILE A 578 -17.67 22.64 12.66
N GLY A 579 -16.72 21.74 12.85
CA GLY A 579 -16.95 20.32 12.69
C GLY A 579 -16.01 19.44 13.51
N ALA A 580 -16.42 18.17 13.65
CA ALA A 580 -15.63 17.09 14.20
C ALA A 580 -15.20 16.14 13.09
N ARG A 581 -13.98 15.62 13.19
CA ARG A 581 -13.39 14.64 12.27
C ARG A 581 -12.96 13.41 13.06
N TRP A 582 -13.34 12.24 12.58
CA TRP A 582 -12.94 10.97 13.17
C TRP A 582 -12.33 10.04 12.12
N ARG A 583 -11.07 9.64 12.31
CA ARG A 583 -10.41 8.61 11.50
C ARG A 583 -10.90 7.24 11.93
N SER A 584 -11.82 6.68 11.15
CA SER A 584 -12.27 5.30 11.31
C SER A 584 -11.45 4.35 10.42
N PRO A 585 -11.49 3.02 10.67
CA PRO A 585 -10.86 2.04 9.76
C PRO A 585 -11.38 2.10 8.31
N ALA A 586 -12.59 2.62 8.10
CA ALA A 586 -13.23 2.73 6.78
C ALA A 586 -12.98 4.11 6.10
N GLY A 587 -12.32 5.05 6.78
CA GLY A 587 -12.08 6.42 6.31
C GLY A 587 -12.48 7.49 7.32
N ILE A 588 -12.35 8.77 6.94
CA ILE A 588 -12.70 9.90 7.81
C ILE A 588 -14.22 10.12 7.82
N ILE A 589 -14.80 10.15 9.01
CA ILE A 589 -16.20 10.56 9.25
C ILE A 589 -16.21 12.02 9.69
N SER A 590 -17.14 12.80 9.13
CA SER A 590 -17.30 14.24 9.37
C SER A 590 -18.69 14.56 9.90
N ILE A 591 -18.76 15.38 10.95
CA ILE A 591 -19.98 16.00 11.46
C ILE A 591 -19.73 17.51 11.52
N ASP A 592 -20.55 18.30 10.85
CA ASP A 592 -20.41 19.74 10.67
C ASP A 592 -21.67 20.46 11.16
N LEU A 593 -21.50 21.51 11.97
CA LEU A 593 -22.54 22.50 12.26
C LEU A 593 -22.25 23.74 11.42
N ALA A 594 -23.05 23.94 10.38
CA ALA A 594 -22.85 24.98 9.39
C ALA A 594 -23.94 26.06 9.49
N TYR A 595 -23.56 27.33 9.35
CA TYR A 595 -24.46 28.46 9.27
C TYR A 595 -24.51 28.97 7.81
N GLY A 596 -25.71 29.02 7.22
CA GLY A 596 -25.92 29.58 5.89
C GLY A 596 -26.18 31.09 5.96
N GLN A 597 -25.24 31.91 5.47
CA GLN A 597 -25.26 33.37 5.65
C GLN A 597 -26.55 34.01 5.11
N ALA A 598 -26.96 33.62 3.90
CA ALA A 598 -28.10 34.26 3.22
C ALA A 598 -29.46 33.84 3.79
N ILE A 599 -29.56 32.65 4.38
CA ILE A 599 -30.80 32.10 4.95
C ILE A 599 -30.87 32.27 6.48
N GLN A 600 -29.79 32.76 7.10
CA GLN A 600 -29.67 32.99 8.54
C GLN A 600 -30.04 31.78 9.41
N ALA A 601 -29.64 30.58 8.98
CA ALA A 601 -30.02 29.33 9.63
C ALA A 601 -28.83 28.38 9.82
N TYR A 602 -28.88 27.64 10.93
CA TYR A 602 -27.94 26.56 11.22
C TYR A 602 -28.41 25.24 10.63
N ARG A 603 -27.47 24.41 10.21
CA ARG A 603 -27.70 23.04 9.75
C ARG A 603 -26.65 22.10 10.30
N LEU A 604 -27.11 21.00 10.87
CA LEU A 604 -26.27 19.86 11.16
C LEU A 604 -26.10 19.03 9.88
N GLN A 605 -24.86 18.81 9.48
CA GLN A 605 -24.50 18.08 8.28
C GLN A 605 -23.55 16.93 8.65
N PHE A 606 -23.85 15.74 8.18
CA PHE A 606 -23.00 14.58 8.41
C PHE A 606 -23.16 13.56 7.28
N ASN A 607 -22.13 12.74 7.09
CA ASN A 607 -22.14 11.62 6.17
C ASN A 607 -21.40 10.45 6.82
N ALA A 608 -22.11 9.34 7.02
CA ALA A 608 -21.54 8.12 7.55
C ALA A 608 -22.17 6.91 6.86
N GLY A 609 -21.34 5.90 6.55
CA GLY A 609 -21.82 4.65 5.98
C GLY A 609 -20.79 3.55 6.18
N VAL A 610 -21.29 2.32 6.30
CA VAL A 610 -20.48 1.10 6.39
C VAL A 610 -20.99 0.12 5.34
N SER A 611 -20.07 -0.55 4.66
CA SER A 611 -20.36 -1.66 3.76
C SER A 611 -19.53 -2.88 4.15
N PHE A 612 -20.13 -4.07 4.01
CA PHE A 612 -19.55 -5.37 4.37
C PHE A 612 -19.37 -6.25 3.13
#